data_AF-A0A1E3VIW4-F1
#
_entry.id   AF-A0A1E3VIW4-F1
#
_cell.length_a   1.000
_cell.length_b   1.000
_cell.length_c   1.000
_cell.angle_alpha   90.00
_cell.angle_beta   90.00
_cell.angle_gamma   90.00
#
_symmetry.space_group_name_H-M   'P 1'
#
loop_
_entity.id
_entity.type
_entity.pdbx_description
1 polymer ?
#
loop_
_entity_poly.entity_id
_entity_poly.type
_entity_poly.pdbx_seq_one_letter_code
_entity_poly.pdbx_strand_id
1 'polypeptide(L)'
;MSPGEVLRVRWSTFTGLAAEDPEIARYVDDAVAKQTARQAIHMAAVGRFDCRQRVATFLLELALRIGIKAPCGGVEFEMPLRRTDMADYLGLNADTLSRTMSRLRATGLLSHPERHRALVRDFEALTALTPAAQSLMALYGNASSGNASPGRA
;
A
#
# COMPACT_ATOMS: atom_id res chain seq x y z
N MET A 1 -12.41 -4.55 -8.35
CA MET A 1 -11.66 -5.81 -8.49
C MET A 1 -11.36 -5.98 -9.96
N SER A 2 -10.08 -5.82 -10.34
CA SER A 2 -9.62 -6.21 -11.68
C SER A 2 -9.65 -7.75 -11.75
N PRO A 3 -10.00 -8.36 -12.90
CA PRO A 3 -9.91 -9.81 -13.07
C PRO A 3 -8.47 -10.28 -12.82
N GLY A 4 -8.33 -11.35 -12.02
CA GLY A 4 -7.05 -11.99 -11.72
C GLY A 4 -7.17 -13.49 -11.96
N GLU A 5 -6.09 -14.09 -12.44
CA GLU A 5 -5.97 -15.53 -12.57
C GLU A 5 -5.38 -16.13 -11.29
N VAL A 6 -5.95 -17.23 -10.82
CA VAL A 6 -5.50 -17.92 -9.60
C VAL A 6 -5.15 -19.36 -9.96
N LEU A 7 -3.87 -19.71 -9.81
CA LEU A 7 -3.41 -21.08 -9.96
C LEU A 7 -3.51 -21.83 -8.63
N ARG A 8 -4.18 -22.99 -8.63
CA ARG A 8 -4.20 -23.90 -7.49
C ARG A 8 -3.12 -24.95 -7.65
N VAL A 9 -2.20 -24.99 -6.69
CA VAL A 9 -1.11 -25.96 -6.64
C VAL A 9 -1.21 -26.75 -5.34
N ARG A 10 -0.93 -28.05 -5.38
CA ARG A 10 -0.80 -28.85 -4.14
C ARG A 10 0.42 -28.36 -3.37
N TRP A 11 0.32 -28.29 -2.04
CA TRP A 11 1.42 -27.83 -1.20
C TRP A 11 2.71 -28.63 -1.43
N SER A 12 2.62 -29.95 -1.54
CA SER A 12 3.77 -30.82 -1.82
C SER A 12 4.46 -30.51 -3.16
N THR A 13 3.68 -30.21 -4.21
CA THR A 13 4.22 -29.83 -5.51
C THR A 13 4.92 -28.48 -5.44
N PHE A 14 4.33 -27.51 -4.73
CA PHE A 14 4.93 -26.21 -4.52
C PHE A 14 6.24 -26.30 -3.74
N THR A 15 6.28 -27.07 -2.64
CA THR A 15 7.51 -27.26 -1.86
C THR A 15 8.59 -28.00 -2.63
N GLY A 16 8.22 -28.97 -3.48
CA GLY A 16 9.17 -29.63 -4.38
C GLY A 16 9.77 -28.65 -5.39
N LEU A 17 8.92 -27.85 -6.04
CA LEU A 17 9.36 -26.84 -7.01
C LEU A 17 10.28 -25.78 -6.37
N ALA A 18 9.96 -25.29 -5.18
CA ALA A 18 10.81 -24.36 -4.46
C ALA A 18 12.15 -24.98 -4.01
N ALA A 19 12.19 -26.29 -3.74
CA ALA A 19 13.44 -26.98 -3.41
C ALA A 19 14.35 -27.20 -4.63
N GLU A 20 13.76 -27.32 -5.82
CA GLU A 20 14.48 -27.53 -7.08
C GLU A 20 14.92 -26.22 -7.75
N ASP A 21 14.16 -25.14 -7.57
CA ASP A 21 14.40 -23.83 -8.19
C ASP A 21 14.65 -22.73 -7.12
N PRO A 22 15.91 -22.29 -6.94
CA PRO A 22 16.27 -21.23 -6.00
C PRO A 22 15.61 -19.87 -6.29
N GLU A 23 15.24 -19.58 -7.56
CA GLU A 23 14.55 -18.33 -7.88
C GLU A 23 13.11 -18.35 -7.35
N ILE A 24 12.44 -19.50 -7.45
CA ILE A 24 11.10 -19.70 -6.89
C ILE A 24 11.13 -19.62 -5.36
N ALA A 25 12.09 -20.28 -4.71
CA ALA A 25 12.27 -20.17 -3.26
C ALA A 25 12.46 -18.71 -2.83
N ARG A 26 13.39 -18.00 -3.47
CA ARG A 26 13.68 -16.59 -3.16
C ARG A 26 12.48 -15.69 -3.38
N TYR A 27 11.71 -15.90 -4.44
CA TYR A 27 10.49 -15.14 -4.71
C TYR A 27 9.45 -15.32 -3.58
N VAL A 28 9.27 -16.56 -3.14
CA VAL A 28 8.32 -16.89 -2.07
C VAL A 28 8.79 -16.30 -0.74
N ASP A 29 10.05 -16.46 -0.39
CA ASP A 29 10.63 -15.93 0.84
C ASP A 29 10.51 -14.40 0.90
N ASP A 30 10.81 -13.71 -0.21
CA ASP A 30 10.64 -12.26 -0.32
C ASP A 30 9.16 -11.86 -0.21
N ALA A 31 8.24 -12.61 -0.84
CA ALA A 31 6.81 -12.35 -0.74
C ALA A 31 6.29 -12.51 0.71
N VAL A 32 6.74 -13.55 1.41
CA VAL A 32 6.40 -13.80 2.83
C VAL A 32 7.01 -12.72 3.72
N ALA A 33 8.29 -12.41 3.57
CA ALA A 33 8.97 -11.36 4.33
C ALA A 33 8.27 -10.00 4.15
N LYS A 34 7.89 -9.66 2.91
CA LYS A 34 7.12 -8.45 2.61
C LYS A 34 5.73 -8.48 3.25
N GLN A 35 5.04 -9.62 3.25
CA GLN A 35 3.74 -9.76 3.93
C GLN A 35 3.88 -9.57 5.45
N THR A 36 4.88 -10.19 6.08
CA THR A 36 5.15 -10.06 7.51
C THR A 36 5.50 -8.62 7.88
N ALA A 37 6.34 -7.94 7.10
CA ALA A 37 6.68 -6.53 7.32
C ALA A 37 5.43 -5.63 7.26
N ARG A 38 4.56 -5.82 6.27
CA ARG A 38 3.28 -5.08 6.16
C ARG A 38 2.39 -5.31 7.37
N GLN A 39 2.28 -6.56 7.84
CA GLN A 39 1.51 -6.89 9.04
C GLN A 39 2.09 -6.21 10.29
N ALA A 40 3.42 -6.19 10.45
CA ALA A 40 4.07 -5.52 11.56
C ALA A 40 3.83 -4.00 11.56
N ILE A 41 3.95 -3.35 10.40
CA ILE A 41 3.64 -1.92 10.24
C ILE A 41 2.18 -1.64 10.57
N HIS A 42 1.26 -2.48 10.09
CA HIS A 42 -0.16 -2.35 10.36
C HIS A 42 -0.47 -2.47 11.85
N MET A 43 0.08 -3.48 12.54
CA MET A 43 -0.09 -3.65 13.98
C MET A 43 0.46 -2.46 14.77
N ALA A 44 1.62 -1.93 14.37
CA ALA A 44 2.17 -0.71 14.98
C ALA A 44 1.24 0.50 14.78
N ALA A 45 0.67 0.64 13.58
CA ALA A 45 -0.26 1.72 13.28
C ALA A 45 -1.53 1.65 14.14
N VAL A 46 -2.19 0.50 14.19
CA VAL A 46 -3.41 0.33 14.98
C VAL A 46 -3.14 0.39 16.48
N GLY A 47 -1.99 -0.11 16.94
CA GLY A 47 -1.66 -0.19 18.37
C GLY A 47 -1.06 1.07 18.98
N ARG A 48 -0.36 1.92 18.21
CA ARG A 48 0.44 3.04 18.77
C ARG A 48 0.19 4.39 18.12
N PHE A 49 -0.29 4.44 16.88
CA PHE A 49 -0.40 5.71 16.17
C PHE A 49 -1.75 6.37 16.46
N ASP A 50 -1.77 7.71 16.40
CA ASP A 50 -3.01 8.47 16.45
C ASP A 50 -3.84 8.30 15.16
N CYS A 51 -5.09 8.76 15.17
CA CYS A 51 -6.00 8.61 14.04
C CYS A 51 -5.45 9.20 12.73
N ARG A 52 -4.74 10.33 12.80
CA ARG A 52 -4.20 11.04 11.64
C ARG A 52 -2.98 10.29 11.08
N GLN A 53 -2.09 9.83 11.96
CA GLN A 53 -0.93 9.03 11.60
C GLN A 53 -1.31 7.67 11.00
N ARG A 54 -2.37 7.01 11.49
CA ARG A 54 -2.90 5.77 10.91
C ARG A 54 -3.34 5.96 9.45
N VAL A 55 -4.16 7.00 9.22
CA VAL A 55 -4.65 7.33 7.88
C VAL A 55 -3.48 7.72 6.96
N ALA A 56 -2.52 8.51 7.46
CA ALA A 56 -1.33 8.88 6.68
C ALA A 56 -0.48 7.64 6.31
N THR A 57 -0.27 6.73 7.25
CA THR A 57 0.46 5.46 7.04
C THR A 57 -0.19 4.63 5.94
N PHE A 58 -1.51 4.47 5.98
CA PHE A 58 -2.26 3.74 4.97
C PHE A 58 -2.19 4.40 3.58
N LEU A 59 -2.33 5.72 3.51
CA LEU A 59 -2.24 6.44 2.24
C LEU A 59 -0.83 6.40 1.65
N LEU A 60 0.20 6.51 2.48
CA LEU A 60 1.59 6.40 2.04
C LEU A 60 1.89 4.99 1.50
N GLU A 61 1.41 3.95 2.19
CA GLU A 61 1.53 2.57 1.71
C GLU A 61 0.87 2.38 0.34
N LEU A 62 -0.36 2.89 0.14
CA LEU A 62 -1.03 2.82 -1.17
C LEU A 62 -0.27 3.61 -2.25
N ALA A 63 0.20 4.81 -1.92
CA ALA A 63 0.99 5.64 -2.85
C ALA A 63 2.28 4.93 -3.28
N LEU A 64 2.96 4.23 -2.36
CA LEU A 64 4.18 3.49 -2.66
C LEU A 64 3.90 2.20 -3.45
N ARG A 65 2.78 1.51 -3.18
CA ARG A 65 2.50 0.18 -3.72
C ARG A 65 1.83 0.20 -5.08
N ILE A 66 0.89 1.12 -5.29
CA ILE A 66 0.04 1.18 -6.49
C ILE A 66 -0.08 2.60 -7.06
N GLY A 67 0.67 3.55 -6.49
CA GLY A 67 0.66 4.93 -6.95
C GLY A 67 1.38 5.12 -8.28
N ILE A 68 0.82 6.02 -9.08
CA ILE A 68 1.42 6.51 -10.32
C ILE A 68 1.64 8.01 -10.21
N LYS A 69 2.66 8.52 -10.88
CA LYS A 69 2.94 9.97 -10.92
C LYS A 69 1.82 10.68 -11.69
N ALA A 70 1.15 11.64 -11.06
CA ALA A 70 0.09 12.40 -11.71
C ALA A 70 0.67 13.48 -12.66
N PRO A 71 -0.01 13.80 -13.78
CA PRO A 71 0.43 14.86 -14.70
C PRO A 71 0.55 16.24 -14.04
N CYS A 72 -0.30 16.53 -13.05
CA CYS A 72 -0.30 17.77 -12.29
C CYS A 72 0.70 17.79 -11.11
N GLY A 73 1.55 16.75 -11.00
CA GLY A 73 2.40 16.53 -9.84
C GLY A 73 1.72 15.76 -8.71
N GLY A 74 2.53 15.13 -7.85
CA GLY A 74 2.05 14.24 -6.80
C GLY A 74 1.87 12.80 -7.24
N VAL A 75 1.22 12.00 -6.38
CA VAL A 75 1.02 10.56 -6.57
C VAL A 75 -0.47 10.24 -6.50
N GLU A 76 -0.98 9.60 -7.54
CA GLU A 76 -2.37 9.22 -7.67
C GLU A 76 -2.53 7.69 -7.62
N PHE A 77 -3.58 7.22 -6.96
CA PHE A 77 -3.92 5.80 -6.90
C PHE A 77 -5.42 5.57 -6.77
N GLU A 78 -5.86 4.40 -7.21
CA GLU A 78 -7.19 3.90 -6.92
C GLU A 78 -7.30 3.44 -5.47
N MET A 79 -8.43 3.74 -4.82
CA MET A 79 -8.73 3.28 -3.48
C MET A 79 -9.26 1.84 -3.55
N PRO A 80 -8.51 0.84 -3.04
CA PRO A 80 -8.90 -0.57 -3.19
C PRO A 80 -10.04 -0.99 -2.26
N LEU A 81 -10.32 -0.19 -1.23
CA LEU A 81 -11.27 -0.49 -0.16
C LEU A 81 -12.41 0.53 -0.12
N ARG A 82 -13.60 0.06 0.28
CA ARG A 82 -14.70 0.99 0.61
C ARG A 82 -14.39 1.68 1.93
N ARG A 83 -15.14 2.74 2.22
CA ARG A 83 -14.88 3.57 3.40
C ARG A 83 -15.14 2.86 4.73
N THR A 84 -16.11 1.94 4.76
CA THR A 84 -16.35 1.05 5.90
C THR A 84 -15.17 0.12 6.12
N ASP A 85 -14.73 -0.55 5.05
CA ASP A 85 -13.64 -1.52 5.11
C ASP A 85 -12.31 -0.85 5.51
N MET A 86 -12.07 0.38 5.05
CA MET A 86 -10.94 1.19 5.50
C MET A 86 -11.03 1.54 6.99
N ALA A 87 -12.22 1.86 7.49
CA ALA A 87 -12.41 2.22 8.88
C ALA A 87 -12.13 1.00 9.78
N ASP A 88 -12.70 -0.15 9.42
CA ASP A 88 -12.49 -1.42 10.12
C ASP A 88 -11.02 -1.82 10.09
N TYR A 89 -10.37 -1.72 8.92
CA TYR A 89 -8.94 -1.98 8.78
C TYR A 89 -8.11 -1.10 9.72
N LEU A 90 -8.40 0.20 9.82
CA LEU A 90 -7.63 1.14 10.64
C LEU A 90 -8.01 1.13 12.13
N GLY A 91 -8.98 0.31 12.53
CA GLY A 91 -9.56 0.33 13.89
C GLY A 91 -10.18 1.70 14.23
N LEU A 92 -10.82 2.33 13.24
CA LEU A 92 -11.52 3.61 13.37
C LEU A 92 -13.01 3.40 13.06
N ASN A 93 -13.87 4.28 13.56
CA ASN A 93 -15.22 4.37 13.00
C ASN A 93 -15.20 5.20 11.70
N ALA A 94 -16.17 4.95 10.81
CA ALA A 94 -16.26 5.59 9.50
C ALA A 94 -16.34 7.13 9.58
N ASP A 95 -16.96 7.66 10.63
CA ASP A 95 -17.08 9.09 10.89
C ASP A 95 -15.72 9.74 11.23
N THR A 96 -14.92 9.09 12.06
CA THR A 96 -13.56 9.52 12.44
C THR A 96 -12.59 9.44 11.26
N LEU A 97 -12.66 8.35 10.48
CA LEU A 97 -11.95 8.26 9.21
C LEU A 97 -12.38 9.42 8.29
N SER A 98 -13.69 9.73 8.26
CA SER A 98 -14.19 10.79 7.41
C SER A 98 -13.68 12.17 7.77
N ARG A 99 -13.78 12.53 9.06
CA ARG A 99 -13.23 13.79 9.59
C ARG A 99 -11.73 13.90 9.37
N THR A 100 -10.98 12.82 9.57
CA THR A 100 -9.53 12.80 9.37
C THR A 100 -9.16 13.04 7.91
N MET A 101 -9.80 12.33 6.97
CA MET A 101 -9.61 12.54 5.54
C MET A 101 -10.01 13.95 5.09
N SER A 102 -11.11 14.51 5.62
CA SER A 102 -11.52 15.89 5.34
C SER A 102 -10.48 16.91 5.81
N ARG A 103 -9.90 16.70 6.99
CA ARG A 103 -8.84 17.57 7.52
C ARG A 103 -7.57 17.51 6.66
N LEU A 104 -7.15 16.33 6.23
CA LEU A 104 -6.01 16.19 5.30
C LEU A 104 -6.27 16.83 3.93
N ARG A 105 -7.53 16.84 3.46
CA ARG A 105 -7.91 17.61 2.26
C ARG A 105 -7.86 19.12 2.50
N ALA A 106 -8.33 19.58 3.65
CA ALA A 106 -8.33 21.00 4.00
C ALA A 106 -6.90 21.57 4.12
N THR A 107 -5.91 20.76 4.50
CA THR A 107 -4.50 21.15 4.48
C THR A 107 -3.87 21.12 3.08
N GLY A 108 -4.62 20.76 2.04
CA GLY A 108 -4.10 20.62 0.68
C GLY A 108 -3.24 19.37 0.43
N LEU A 109 -3.09 18.49 1.43
CA LEU A 109 -2.23 17.30 1.34
C LEU A 109 -2.85 16.22 0.43
N LEU A 110 -4.18 16.11 0.45
CA LEU A 110 -4.95 15.17 -0.36
C LEU A 110 -5.99 15.87 -1.24
N SER A 111 -6.29 15.29 -2.38
CA SER A 111 -7.49 15.57 -3.16
C SER A 111 -8.11 14.28 -3.69
N HIS A 112 -9.40 14.32 -4.04
CA HIS A 112 -10.10 13.18 -4.64
C HIS A 112 -10.58 13.63 -6.02
N PRO A 113 -9.81 13.34 -7.08
CA PRO A 113 -10.24 13.67 -8.43
C PRO A 113 -11.53 12.93 -8.80
N GLU A 114 -11.73 11.73 -8.23
CA GLU A 114 -12.90 10.88 -8.46
C GLU A 114 -13.31 10.13 -7.17
N ARG A 115 -14.53 9.55 -7.17
CA ARG A 115 -15.14 8.86 -6.02
C ARG A 115 -14.30 7.70 -5.45
N HIS A 116 -13.41 7.13 -6.27
CA HIS A 116 -12.55 5.99 -5.92
C HIS A 116 -11.07 6.24 -6.18
N ARG A 117 -10.66 7.50 -6.37
CA ARG A 117 -9.25 7.86 -6.59
C ARG A 117 -8.81 8.88 -5.55
N ALA A 118 -7.57 8.75 -5.10
CA ALA A 118 -6.93 9.71 -4.22
C ALA A 118 -5.67 10.24 -4.90
N LEU A 119 -5.46 11.55 -4.80
CA LEU A 119 -4.25 12.24 -5.23
C LEU A 119 -3.57 12.84 -4.00
N VAL A 120 -2.37 12.33 -3.69
CA VAL A 120 -1.45 12.91 -2.73
C VAL A 120 -0.70 14.04 -3.43
N ARG A 121 -0.98 15.28 -3.05
CA ARG A 121 -0.38 16.47 -3.68
C ARG A 121 1.02 16.72 -3.14
N ASP A 122 1.21 16.48 -1.85
CA ASP A 122 2.47 16.67 -1.14
C ASP A 122 2.91 15.35 -0.51
N PHE A 123 3.77 14.63 -1.24
CA PHE A 123 4.29 13.34 -0.80
C PHE A 123 5.27 13.48 0.38
N GLU A 124 5.99 14.60 0.46
CA GLU A 124 6.93 14.87 1.54
C GLU A 124 6.19 15.15 2.85
N ALA A 125 5.15 15.99 2.82
CA ALA A 125 4.30 16.23 3.98
C ALA A 125 3.56 14.97 4.44
N LEU A 126 3.14 14.09 3.51
CA LEU A 126 2.55 12.80 3.86
C LEU A 126 3.57 11.89 4.55
N THR A 127 4.80 11.84 4.03
CA THR A 127 5.93 11.11 4.59
C THR A 127 6.23 11.59 6.01
N ALA A 128 6.33 12.90 6.21
CA ALA A 128 6.61 13.51 7.51
C ALA A 128 5.52 13.23 8.56
N LEU A 129 4.27 13.05 8.13
CA LEU A 129 3.15 12.70 9.00
C LEU A 129 3.09 11.20 9.35
N THR A 130 3.90 10.37 8.70
CA THR A 130 3.81 8.91 8.79
C THR A 130 4.96 8.35 9.62
N PRO A 131 4.72 7.88 10.87
CA PRO A 131 5.80 7.36 11.72
C PRO A 131 6.52 6.14 11.13
N ALA A 132 5.83 5.34 10.31
CA ALA A 132 6.39 4.15 9.66
C ALA A 132 6.95 4.42 8.25
N ALA A 133 7.18 5.69 7.86
CA ALA A 133 7.54 6.04 6.49
C ALA A 133 8.82 5.36 6.02
N GLN A 134 9.86 5.35 6.86
CA GLN A 134 11.13 4.69 6.52
C GLN A 134 10.93 3.19 6.27
N SER A 135 10.16 2.51 7.11
CA SER A 135 9.86 1.08 6.94
C SER A 135 9.07 0.81 5.66
N LEU A 136 8.08 1.66 5.34
CA LEU A 136 7.31 1.55 4.10
C LEU A 136 8.18 1.82 2.86
N MET A 137 9.04 2.84 2.90
CA MET A 137 9.96 3.16 1.81
C MET A 137 11.00 2.06 1.60
N ALA A 138 11.54 1.45 2.66
CA ALA A 138 12.44 0.31 2.54
C ALA A 138 11.75 -0.91 1.94
N LEU A 139 10.47 -1.11 2.28
CA LEU A 139 9.67 -2.24 1.83
C LEU A 139 9.28 -2.15 0.34
N TYR A 140 8.97 -0.95 -0.15
CA TYR A 140 8.48 -0.71 -1.50
C TYR A 140 9.49 -0.02 -2.43
N GLY A 141 10.55 0.59 -1.91
CA GLY A 141 11.57 1.32 -2.68
C GLY A 141 12.41 0.45 -3.61
N ASN A 142 12.41 -0.87 -3.40
CA ASN A 142 13.05 -1.84 -4.29
C ASN A 142 12.12 -2.31 -5.44
N ALA A 143 10.84 -1.93 -5.42
CA ALA A 143 9.84 -2.39 -6.40
C ALA A 143 9.83 -1.56 -7.70
N SER A 144 10.33 -0.32 -7.66
CA SER A 144 10.38 0.61 -8.81
C SER A 144 11.51 0.30 -9.81
N SER A 145 12.38 -0.67 -9.53
CA SER A 145 13.46 -1.11 -10.43
C SER A 145 13.16 -2.41 -11.20
N GLY A 146 12.00 -3.05 -11.01
CA GLY A 146 11.79 -4.45 -11.41
C GLY A 146 10.72 -4.78 -12.46
N ASN A 147 9.97 -3.82 -13.00
CA ASN A 147 8.93 -4.16 -14.00
C ASN A 147 8.82 -3.13 -15.12
N ALA A 148 9.89 -3.02 -15.90
CA ALA A 148 9.78 -2.66 -17.31
C ALA A 148 10.03 -3.95 -18.11
N SER A 149 9.00 -4.79 -18.25
CA SER A 149 9.03 -5.82 -19.29
C SER A 149 8.87 -5.12 -20.65
N PRO A 150 9.76 -5.37 -21.62
CA PRO A 150 9.72 -4.73 -22.93
C PRO A 150 8.53 -5.28 -23.72
N GLY A 151 7.87 -4.40 -24.48
CA GLY A 151 6.81 -4.77 -25.39
C GLY A 151 7.23 -5.91 -26.29
N ARG A 152 6.40 -6.96 -26.36
CA ARG A 152 6.48 -7.95 -27.42
C ARG A 152 5.71 -7.40 -28.62
N ALA A 153 6.47 -7.06 -29.65
CA ALA A 153 6.02 -7.09 -31.05
C ALA A 153 5.76 -8.54 -31.47
#